data_AF-A0A7M7SVI1-F1
#
_entry.id   AF-A0A7M7SVI1-F1
#
_cell.length_a   1.000
_cell.length_b   1.000
_cell.length_c   1.000
_cell.angle_alpha   90.00
_cell.angle_beta   90.00
_cell.angle_gamma   90.00
#
_symmetry.space_group_name_H-M   'P 1'
#
loop_
_entity.id
_entity.type
_entity.pdbx_description
1 polymer ?
#
loop_
_entity_poly.entity_id
_entity_poly.type
_entity_poly.pdbx_seq_one_letter_code
_entity_poly.pdbx_strand_id
1 'polypeptide(L)'
;MRTFLATAEANNLVAVASAKDKYTKDMDQVCGSAKPFLSRSILKKKHNEIKEAAITQFREVRKMGGTEYSQEYEKQLLAYIKESYAQYIKHNDDKKFCEITFRPYTCLFCSATGFLYEDDDPSINGPSRLQMLNCFNCFFGMVK
;
A
#
# COMPACT_ATOMS: atom_id res chain seq x y z
N MET A 1 -34.78 26.04 -3.62
CA MET A 1 -33.56 25.94 -2.77
C MET A 1 -33.07 24.48 -2.73
N ARG A 2 -32.58 23.93 -3.84
CA ARG A 2 -31.96 22.58 -3.91
C ARG A 2 -30.56 22.60 -4.53
N THR A 3 -30.24 23.64 -5.30
CA THR A 3 -28.95 23.83 -5.97
C THR A 3 -27.80 23.97 -4.96
N PHE A 4 -27.96 24.75 -3.90
CA PHE A 4 -26.89 24.97 -2.91
C PHE A 4 -26.41 23.69 -2.22
N LEU A 5 -27.32 22.78 -1.84
CA LEU A 5 -26.96 21.50 -1.21
C LEU A 5 -26.28 20.57 -2.21
N ALA A 6 -26.82 20.46 -3.42
CA ALA A 6 -26.21 19.65 -4.48
C ALA A 6 -24.81 20.16 -4.88
N THR A 7 -24.59 21.48 -4.89
CA THR A 7 -23.28 22.07 -5.13
C THR A 7 -22.31 21.85 -3.95
N ALA A 8 -22.80 21.91 -2.72
CA ALA A 8 -21.99 21.62 -1.54
C ALA A 8 -21.53 20.17 -1.49
N GLU A 9 -22.41 19.22 -1.79
CA GLU A 9 -22.09 17.79 -1.89
C GLU A 9 -21.04 17.52 -2.99
N ALA A 10 -21.27 18.03 -4.20
CA ALA A 10 -20.33 17.87 -5.31
C ALA A 10 -18.93 18.43 -4.97
N ASN A 11 -18.86 19.60 -4.33
CA ASN A 11 -17.58 20.19 -3.92
C ASN A 11 -16.84 19.32 -2.90
N ASN A 12 -17.55 18.77 -1.92
CA ASN A 12 -16.93 17.88 -0.92
C ASN A 12 -16.47 16.55 -1.54
N LEU A 13 -17.24 15.98 -2.47
CA LEU A 13 -16.84 14.75 -3.18
C LEU A 13 -15.58 14.96 -4.04
N VAL A 14 -15.50 16.08 -4.76
CA VAL A 14 -14.30 16.44 -5.54
C VAL A 14 -13.09 16.63 -4.61
N ALA A 15 -13.28 17.28 -3.46
CA ALA A 15 -12.22 17.45 -2.48
C ALA A 15 -11.72 16.10 -1.92
N VAL A 16 -12.63 15.18 -1.61
CA VAL A 16 -12.27 13.81 -1.17
C VAL A 16 -11.52 13.07 -2.26
N ALA A 17 -12.01 13.10 -3.51
CA ALA A 17 -11.36 12.42 -4.63
C ALA A 17 -9.94 12.94 -4.84
N SER A 18 -9.75 14.27 -4.84
CA SER A 18 -8.44 14.89 -5.00
C SER A 18 -7.48 14.52 -3.86
N ALA A 19 -7.96 14.46 -2.61
CA ALA A 19 -7.13 14.04 -1.48
C ALA A 19 -6.76 12.55 -1.54
N LYS A 20 -7.68 11.68 -2.00
CA LYS A 20 -7.39 10.25 -2.24
C LYS A 20 -6.32 10.08 -3.33
N ASP A 21 -6.46 10.78 -4.44
CA ASP A 21 -5.50 10.73 -5.54
C ASP A 21 -4.11 11.20 -5.11
N LYS A 22 -4.04 12.27 -4.31
CA LYS A 22 -2.78 12.72 -3.72
C LYS A 22 -2.15 11.64 -2.86
N TYR A 23 -2.91 11.05 -1.94
CA TYR A 23 -2.40 10.01 -1.04
C TYR A 23 -1.85 8.81 -1.84
N THR A 24 -2.61 8.31 -2.81
CA THR A 24 -2.21 7.17 -3.65
C THR A 24 -0.96 7.48 -4.46
N LYS A 25 -0.92 8.64 -5.13
CA LYS A 25 0.23 9.06 -5.94
C LYS A 25 1.51 9.20 -5.09
N ASP A 26 1.39 9.85 -3.93
CA ASP A 26 2.54 10.08 -3.05
C ASP A 26 3.02 8.76 -2.40
N MET A 27 2.10 7.84 -2.06
CA MET A 27 2.45 6.50 -1.56
C MET A 27 3.09 5.61 -2.64
N ASP A 28 2.61 5.68 -3.88
CA ASP A 28 3.19 4.95 -5.02
C ASP A 28 4.61 5.43 -5.34
N GLN A 29 4.92 6.71 -5.13
CA GLN A 29 6.29 7.21 -5.27
C GLN A 29 7.23 6.65 -4.19
N VAL A 30 6.72 6.34 -3.00
CA VAL A 30 7.51 5.79 -1.90
C VAL A 30 7.65 4.28 -2.03
N CYS A 31 6.55 3.56 -2.27
CA CYS A 31 6.51 2.10 -2.18
C CYS A 31 5.80 1.42 -3.36
N GLY A 32 5.63 2.09 -4.50
CA GLY A 32 5.11 1.49 -5.73
C GLY A 32 6.03 0.40 -6.30
N SER A 33 5.55 -0.42 -7.23
CA SER A 33 6.18 -1.68 -7.65
C SER A 33 7.66 -1.57 -8.09
N ALA A 34 8.07 -0.42 -8.65
CA ALA A 34 9.45 -0.19 -9.09
C ALA A 34 10.42 0.22 -7.96
N LYS A 35 9.93 0.44 -6.74
CA LYS A 35 10.73 0.85 -5.57
C LYS A 35 11.11 -0.38 -4.73
N PRO A 36 12.35 -0.42 -4.17
CA PRO A 36 12.81 -1.53 -3.34
C PRO A 36 12.00 -1.66 -2.04
N PHE A 37 12.20 -2.76 -1.32
CA PHE A 37 11.57 -2.97 -0.01
C PHE A 37 11.90 -1.84 0.96
N LEU A 38 10.89 -1.37 1.70
CA LEU A 38 11.07 -0.45 2.81
C LEU A 38 10.78 -1.14 4.14
N SER A 39 11.54 -0.81 5.18
CA SER A 39 11.23 -1.30 6.52
C SER A 39 9.88 -0.74 7.02
N ARG A 40 9.15 -1.52 7.84
CA ARG A 40 7.84 -1.10 8.37
C ARG A 40 7.89 0.25 9.10
N SER A 41 8.98 0.56 9.79
CA SER A 41 9.16 1.82 10.52
C SER A 41 9.24 3.02 9.57
N ILE A 42 10.02 2.90 8.50
CA ILE A 42 10.17 3.94 7.47
C ILE A 42 8.85 4.08 6.70
N LEU A 43 8.24 2.97 6.29
CA LEU A 43 6.95 2.97 5.59
C LEU A 43 5.86 3.66 6.43
N LYS A 44 5.77 3.34 7.72
CA LYS A 44 4.82 3.98 8.65
C LYS A 44 5.07 5.48 8.80
N LYS A 45 6.35 5.89 8.91
CA LYS A 45 6.71 7.31 8.98
C LYS A 45 6.25 8.06 7.72
N LYS A 46 6.56 7.50 6.54
CA LYS A 46 6.16 8.07 5.25
C LYS A 46 4.65 8.11 5.07
N HIS A 47 3.96 7.04 5.45
CA HIS A 47 2.50 7.00 5.48
C HIS A 47 1.91 8.13 6.33
N ASN A 48 2.43 8.35 7.54
CA ASN A 48 1.94 9.43 8.40
C ASN A 48 2.16 10.81 7.77
N GLU A 49 3.34 11.07 7.20
CA GLU A 49 3.65 12.33 6.50
C GLU A 49 2.67 12.58 5.34
N ILE A 50 2.42 11.56 4.50
CA ILE A 50 1.55 11.66 3.32
C ILE A 50 0.08 11.77 3.74
N LYS A 51 -0.35 11.00 4.75
CA LYS A 51 -1.70 11.07 5.32
C LYS A 51 -2.01 12.48 5.80
N GLU A 52 -1.12 13.06 6.62
CA GLU A 52 -1.34 14.42 7.13
C GLU A 52 -1.37 15.45 6.00
N ALA A 53 -0.53 15.29 4.97
CA ALA A 53 -0.58 16.15 3.79
C ALA A 53 -1.91 16.03 3.02
N ALA A 54 -2.45 14.83 2.83
CA ALA A 54 -3.73 14.60 2.16
C ALA A 54 -4.91 15.16 2.97
N ILE A 55 -4.91 14.99 4.29
CA ILE A 55 -5.92 15.56 5.19
C ILE A 55 -5.84 17.08 5.20
N THR A 56 -4.63 17.64 5.23
CA THR A 56 -4.41 19.09 5.21
C THR A 56 -4.95 19.68 3.91
N GLN A 57 -4.65 19.08 2.76
CA GLN A 57 -5.24 19.48 1.48
C GLN A 57 -6.77 19.44 1.53
N PHE A 58 -7.38 18.37 2.07
CA PHE A 58 -8.83 18.28 2.22
C PHE A 58 -9.42 19.36 3.15
N ARG A 59 -8.67 19.80 4.16
CA ARG A 59 -9.09 20.86 5.09
C ARG A 59 -8.94 22.25 4.50
N GLU A 60 -7.92 22.47 3.67
CA GLU A 60 -7.65 23.75 2.99
C GLU A 60 -8.62 24.05 1.84
N VAL A 61 -9.17 23.02 1.19
CA VAL A 61 -10.21 23.23 0.16
C VAL A 61 -11.39 23.97 0.78
N ARG A 62 -11.82 25.06 0.13
CA ARG A 62 -12.89 25.94 0.62
C ARG A 62 -14.24 25.21 0.59
N LYS A 63 -14.60 24.58 1.70
CA LYS A 63 -15.82 23.77 1.83
C LYS A 63 -17.06 24.66 2.01
N MET A 64 -18.11 24.37 1.23
CA MET A 64 -19.44 24.96 1.38
C MET A 64 -20.23 24.11 2.40
N GLY A 65 -20.86 24.72 3.41
CA GLY A 65 -21.77 24.01 4.34
C GLY A 65 -21.30 23.81 5.78
N GLY A 66 -20.15 24.36 6.18
CA GLY A 66 -19.67 24.34 7.58
C GLY A 66 -18.77 23.16 7.95
N THR A 67 -18.18 23.21 9.15
CA THR A 67 -17.21 22.23 9.63
C THR A 67 -17.85 20.89 9.96
N GLU A 68 -19.07 20.83 10.48
CA GLU A 68 -19.73 19.55 10.80
C GLU A 68 -20.08 18.73 9.55
N TYR A 69 -20.57 19.37 8.47
CA TYR A 69 -20.92 18.68 7.22
C TYR A 69 -19.68 18.04 6.56
N SER A 70 -18.52 18.66 6.76
CA SER A 70 -17.24 18.20 6.20
C SER A 70 -16.63 17.01 6.95
N GLN A 71 -17.05 16.75 8.20
CA GLN A 71 -16.45 15.71 9.05
C GLN A 71 -16.72 14.29 8.56
N GLU A 72 -17.93 14.03 8.02
CA GLU A 72 -18.25 12.68 7.52
C GLU A 72 -17.41 12.35 6.27
N TYR A 73 -17.16 13.33 5.40
CA TYR A 73 -16.27 13.18 4.26
C TYR A 73 -14.80 12.99 4.68
N GLU A 74 -14.35 13.67 5.73
CA GLU A 74 -13.02 13.44 6.31
C GLU A 74 -12.89 12.02 6.87
N LYS A 75 -13.93 11.52 7.55
CA LYS A 75 -13.97 10.14 8.06
C LYS A 75 -13.92 9.12 6.92
N GLN A 76 -14.62 9.35 5.83
CA GLN A 76 -14.54 8.52 4.62
C GLN A 76 -13.13 8.51 4.02
N LEU A 77 -12.46 9.68 3.97
CA LEU A 77 -11.08 9.79 3.53
C LEU A 77 -10.12 9.00 4.45
N LEU A 78 -10.27 9.13 5.77
CA LEU A 78 -9.48 8.39 6.76
C LEU A 78 -9.67 6.87 6.66
N ALA A 79 -10.91 6.42 6.46
CA ALA A 79 -11.23 5.01 6.26
C ALA A 79 -10.54 4.45 5.01
N TYR A 80 -10.63 5.18 3.89
CA TYR A 80 -9.93 4.83 2.65
C TYR A 80 -8.42 4.75 2.84
N ILE A 81 -7.81 5.77 3.45
CA ILE A 81 -6.36 5.80 3.73
C ILE A 81 -5.92 4.59 4.56
N LYS A 82 -6.72 4.21 5.56
CA LYS A 82 -6.44 3.04 6.42
C LYS A 82 -6.47 1.73 5.62
N GLU A 83 -7.46 1.56 4.76
CA GLU A 83 -7.58 0.37 3.90
C GLU A 83 -6.44 0.29 2.89
N SER A 84 -6.17 1.39 2.17
CA SER A 84 -5.05 1.46 1.22
C SER A 84 -3.70 1.22 1.90
N TYR A 85 -3.50 1.73 3.12
CA TYR A 85 -2.25 1.46 3.86
C TYR A 85 -2.05 -0.02 4.18
N ALA A 86 -3.11 -0.76 4.53
CA ALA A 86 -3.02 -2.20 4.72
C ALA A 86 -2.59 -2.92 3.44
N GLN A 87 -3.10 -2.48 2.28
CA GLN A 87 -2.69 -2.99 0.97
C GLN A 87 -1.21 -2.69 0.68
N TYR A 88 -0.74 -1.47 0.97
CA TYR A 88 0.68 -1.10 0.79
C TYR A 88 1.62 -1.89 1.70
N ILE A 89 1.22 -2.19 2.95
CA ILE A 89 2.03 -3.07 3.83
C ILE A 89 2.19 -4.44 3.19
N LYS A 90 1.08 -5.05 2.74
CA LYS A 90 1.11 -6.36 2.11
C LYS A 90 1.98 -6.35 0.85
N HIS A 91 1.77 -5.38 -0.03
CA HIS A 91 2.54 -5.23 -1.27
C HIS A 91 4.04 -5.04 -0.98
N ASN A 92 4.39 -4.25 0.04
CA ASN A 92 5.78 -4.07 0.45
C ASN A 92 6.37 -5.36 1.05
N ASP A 93 5.63 -6.11 1.86
CA ASP A 93 6.08 -7.39 2.40
C ASP A 93 6.30 -8.43 1.27
N ASP A 94 5.47 -8.42 0.22
CA ASP A 94 5.64 -9.27 -0.97
C ASP A 94 6.96 -8.96 -1.71
N LYS A 95 7.38 -7.68 -1.74
CA LYS A 95 8.67 -7.28 -2.33
C LYS A 95 9.86 -7.83 -1.58
N LYS A 96 9.77 -7.97 -0.26
CA LYS A 96 10.86 -8.56 0.54
C LYS A 96 11.20 -9.95 0.05
N PHE A 97 10.18 -10.73 -0.30
CA PHE A 97 10.34 -12.07 -0.81
C PHE A 97 10.92 -12.09 -2.22
N CYS A 98 10.42 -11.24 -3.13
CA CYS A 98 11.02 -11.05 -4.45
C CYS A 98 12.51 -10.66 -4.36
N GLU A 99 12.85 -9.66 -3.55
CA GLU A 99 14.23 -9.20 -3.38
C GLU A 99 15.15 -10.32 -2.90
N ILE A 100 14.67 -11.20 -2.01
CA ILE A 100 15.42 -12.38 -1.55
C ILE A 100 15.52 -13.43 -2.67
N THR A 101 14.44 -13.75 -3.37
CA THR A 101 14.41 -14.80 -4.40
C THR A 101 15.20 -14.45 -5.67
N PHE A 102 15.23 -13.18 -6.07
CA PHE A 102 15.98 -12.73 -7.24
C PHE A 102 17.49 -12.55 -6.97
N ARG A 103 17.96 -12.81 -5.74
CA ARG A 103 19.40 -12.93 -5.50
C ARG A 103 19.88 -14.25 -6.11
N PRO A 104 20.81 -14.24 -7.07
CA PRO A 104 21.19 -15.44 -7.83
C PRO A 104 21.62 -16.60 -6.93
N TYR A 105 22.33 -16.30 -5.84
CA TYR A 105 22.74 -17.31 -4.86
C TYR A 105 21.57 -17.93 -4.09
N THR A 106 20.51 -17.18 -3.80
CA THR A 106 19.33 -17.68 -3.06
C THR A 106 18.42 -18.51 -3.95
N CYS A 107 18.26 -18.14 -5.22
CA CYS A 107 17.55 -18.96 -6.20
C CYS A 107 18.26 -20.31 -6.41
N LEU A 108 19.59 -20.28 -6.59
CA LEU A 108 20.41 -21.49 -6.70
C LEU A 108 20.32 -22.35 -5.44
N PHE A 109 20.42 -21.74 -4.25
CA PHE A 109 20.27 -22.46 -2.99
C PHE A 109 18.89 -23.10 -2.84
N CYS A 110 17.79 -22.38 -3.10
CA CYS A 110 16.44 -22.94 -3.02
C CYS A 110 16.18 -24.05 -4.05
N SER A 111 16.78 -23.96 -5.24
CA SER A 111 16.70 -25.05 -6.23
C SER A 111 17.51 -26.29 -5.81
N ALA A 112 18.61 -26.09 -5.08
CA ALA A 112 19.45 -27.17 -4.56
C ALA A 112 18.86 -27.81 -3.28
N THR A 113 18.26 -27.01 -2.39
CA THR A 113 17.66 -27.47 -1.13
C THR A 113 16.18 -27.85 -1.25
N GLY A 114 15.48 -27.45 -2.32
CA GLY A 114 14.14 -27.95 -2.65
C GLY A 114 14.09 -29.46 -2.94
N PHE A 115 15.24 -30.10 -3.14
CA PHE A 115 15.39 -31.56 -3.18
C PHE A 115 15.77 -32.18 -1.82
N LEU A 116 16.10 -31.39 -0.79
CA LEU A 116 16.67 -31.85 0.50
C LEU A 116 16.16 -31.05 1.72
N TYR A 117 14.92 -30.56 1.73
CA TYR A 117 14.35 -29.93 2.93
C TYR A 117 12.89 -30.34 3.12
N GLU A 118 12.72 -31.56 3.66
CA GLU A 118 11.61 -31.86 4.56
C GLU A 118 12.05 -31.40 5.95
N ASP A 119 11.37 -30.38 6.49
CA ASP A 119 10.99 -30.25 7.90
C ASP A 119 10.60 -28.79 8.18
N ASP A 120 9.33 -28.60 8.55
CA ASP A 120 8.81 -27.35 9.13
C ASP A 120 9.52 -27.09 10.48
N ASP A 121 10.65 -26.38 10.46
CA ASP A 121 11.30 -25.88 11.69
C ASP A 121 10.64 -24.54 12.11
N PRO A 122 9.87 -24.51 13.22
CA PRO A 122 9.11 -23.32 13.63
C PRO A 122 10.00 -22.17 14.15
N SER A 123 11.32 -22.36 14.27
CA SER A 123 12.24 -21.30 14.69
C SER A 123 12.72 -20.41 13.53
N ILE A 124 12.62 -20.90 12.30
CA ILE A 124 13.00 -20.17 11.09
C ILE A 124 11.72 -19.54 10.54
N ASN A 125 11.63 -18.20 10.59
CA ASN A 125 10.60 -17.43 9.86
C ASN A 125 10.89 -17.50 8.34
N GLY A 126 10.85 -18.71 7.79
CA GLY A 126 11.04 -19.01 6.39
C GLY A 126 9.75 -18.82 5.59
N PRO A 127 9.85 -18.60 4.28
CA PRO A 127 8.67 -18.52 3.43
C PRO A 127 7.95 -19.86 3.39
N SER A 128 6.62 -19.85 3.53
CA SER A 128 5.81 -21.06 3.47
C SER A 128 5.92 -21.73 2.10
N ARG A 129 5.60 -23.03 2.03
CA ARG A 129 5.61 -23.81 0.77
C ARG A 129 4.80 -23.15 -0.35
N LEU A 130 3.68 -22.51 -0.01
CA LEU A 130 2.85 -21.77 -0.95
C LEU A 130 3.56 -20.51 -1.47
N GLN A 131 4.31 -19.82 -0.60
CA GLN A 131 5.13 -18.66 -1.00
C GLN A 131 6.25 -19.09 -1.95
N MET A 132 6.93 -20.20 -1.66
CA MET A 132 7.96 -20.77 -2.55
C MET A 132 7.40 -21.14 -3.93
N LEU A 133 6.22 -21.76 -3.99
CA LEU A 133 5.56 -22.11 -5.26
C LEU A 133 5.17 -20.87 -6.08
N ASN A 134 4.69 -19.81 -5.41
CA ASN A 134 4.36 -18.54 -6.05
C ASN A 134 5.60 -17.84 -6.61
N CYS A 135 6.74 -17.93 -5.91
CA CYS A 135 8.02 -17.42 -6.45
C CYS A 135 8.51 -18.24 -7.63
N PHE A 136 8.34 -19.56 -7.55
CA PHE A 136 8.31 -20.53 -8.64
C PHE A 136 7.76 -19.91 -9.93
N ASN A 137 6.46 -19.70 -9.87
CA ASN A 137 5.64 -19.24 -10.98
C ASN A 137 5.96 -17.80 -11.39
N CYS A 138 6.41 -16.94 -10.46
CA CYS A 138 6.79 -15.56 -10.78
C CYS A 138 8.11 -15.49 -11.58
N PHE A 139 9.13 -16.27 -11.20
CA PHE A 139 10.40 -16.31 -11.92
C PHE A 139 10.23 -16.85 -13.34
N PHE A 140 9.53 -17.99 -13.50
CA PHE A 140 9.27 -18.57 -14.82
C PHE A 140 8.19 -17.84 -15.63
N GLY A 141 7.25 -17.16 -14.96
CA GLY A 141 6.22 -16.35 -15.59
C GLY A 141 6.73 -15.02 -16.17
N MET A 142 7.91 -14.54 -15.72
CA MET A 142 8.62 -13.41 -16.32
C MET A 142 9.50 -13.80 -17.53
N VAL A 143 9.63 -15.10 -17.87
CA VAL A 143 10.36 -15.60 -19.05
C VAL A 143 9.37 -15.97 -20.17
N LYS A 144 8.40 -15.08 -20.43
CA LYS A 144 7.52 -15.14 -21.61
C LYS A 144 7.60 -13.85 -22.40
#